data_AF-A0A961IPG4-F1
#
_entry.id   AF-A0A961IPG4-F1
#
_cell.length_a   1.000
_cell.length_b   1.000
_cell.length_c   1.000
_cell.angle_alpha   90.00
_cell.angle_beta   90.00
_cell.angle_gamma   90.00
#
_symmetry.space_group_name_H-M   'P 1'
#
loop_
_entity.id
_entity.type
_entity.pdbx_description
1 polymer ?
#
loop_
_entity_poly.entity_id
_entity_poly.type
_entity_poly.pdbx_seq_one_letter_code
_entity_poly.pdbx_strand_id
1 'polypeptide(L)'
;MARRRKTQERARQLQEQAAADPFHNVEGNAIERWLHRAAYFIRTHRREVLYGLGGALVLSLIVIALLVWQDIRVERSRLAFDRIRQDVTTTGGFGTASAALEQLEQYRDDYSDSGAQIRAALYSLPHLIDSGDLSGAARECEFLAGELDTPELRAYFLIKAGYLYEEVEETESARRAFNRSYSLLNSDHPARAHARFGEGRALIRLGQREEGRAAIHDVLEMRDVEGLERIQQQAVAYLLRENR
;
A
#
# COMPACT_ATOMS: atom_id res chain seq x y z
N MET A 1 -53.04 49.28 47.63
CA MET A 1 -51.75 48.56 47.84
C MET A 1 -51.62 47.23 47.10
N ALA A 2 -52.71 46.56 46.67
CA ALA A 2 -52.64 45.25 46.01
C ALA A 2 -51.96 45.23 44.62
N ARG A 3 -52.02 46.32 43.84
CA ARG A 3 -51.40 46.38 42.50
C ARG A 3 -49.86 46.34 42.54
N ARG A 4 -49.21 46.92 43.56
CA ARG A 4 -47.73 46.92 43.66
C ARG A 4 -47.14 45.54 44.00
N ARG A 5 -47.88 44.69 44.74
CA ARG A 5 -47.44 43.31 45.07
C ARG A 5 -47.48 42.39 43.84
N LYS A 6 -48.54 42.45 43.03
CA LYS A 6 -48.64 41.68 41.77
C LYS A 6 -47.53 42.01 40.77
N THR A 7 -47.11 43.28 40.71
CA THR A 7 -46.00 43.68 39.81
C THR A 7 -44.66 43.12 40.30
N GLN A 8 -44.44 43.08 41.62
CA GLN A 8 -43.22 42.51 42.20
C GLN A 8 -43.17 40.98 42.09
N GLU A 9 -44.31 40.28 42.25
CA GLU A 9 -44.40 38.83 42.05
C GLU A 9 -44.16 38.43 40.59
N ARG A 10 -44.74 39.17 39.63
CA ARG A 10 -44.46 38.95 38.20
C ARG A 10 -43.00 39.21 37.84
N ALA A 11 -42.39 40.26 38.40
CA ALA A 11 -40.99 40.55 38.17
C ALA A 11 -40.07 39.44 38.73
N ARG A 12 -40.39 38.86 39.89
CA ARG A 12 -39.67 37.71 40.45
C ARG A 12 -39.86 36.44 39.62
N GLN A 13 -41.08 36.14 39.19
CA GLN A 13 -41.35 34.99 38.31
C GLN A 13 -40.62 35.10 36.96
N LEU A 14 -40.58 36.30 36.37
CA LEU A 14 -39.81 36.54 35.15
C LEU A 14 -38.30 36.40 35.38
N GLN A 15 -37.80 36.78 36.55
CA GLN A 15 -36.39 36.57 36.93
C GLN A 15 -36.07 35.09 37.14
N GLU A 16 -36.94 34.33 37.81
CA GLU A 16 -36.78 32.89 38.03
C GLU A 16 -36.90 32.10 36.73
N GLN A 17 -37.81 32.47 35.83
CA GLN A 17 -37.93 31.87 34.49
C GLN A 17 -36.75 32.21 33.59
N ALA A 18 -36.25 33.44 33.62
CA ALA A 18 -35.03 33.82 32.88
C ALA A 18 -33.76 33.16 33.45
N ALA A 19 -33.76 32.80 34.74
CA ALA A 19 -32.69 32.03 35.36
C ALA A 19 -32.77 30.53 35.01
N ALA A 20 -33.98 29.99 34.79
CA ALA A 20 -34.21 28.59 34.42
C ALA A 20 -34.03 28.31 32.91
N ASP A 21 -34.45 29.23 32.04
CA ASP A 21 -34.21 29.17 30.59
C ASP A 21 -33.85 30.56 30.02
N PRO A 22 -32.55 30.87 29.86
CA PRO A 22 -32.10 32.16 29.35
C PRO A 22 -32.47 32.42 27.88
N PHE A 23 -33.09 31.45 27.16
CA PHE A 23 -33.47 31.58 25.76
C PHE A 23 -34.98 31.59 25.50
N HIS A 24 -35.82 31.59 26.56
CA HIS A 24 -37.28 31.58 26.45
C HIS A 24 -37.84 32.66 25.50
N ASN A 25 -37.24 33.85 25.46
CA ASN A 25 -37.76 35.01 24.71
C ASN A 25 -37.06 35.29 23.38
N VAL A 26 -36.25 34.35 22.87
CA VAL A 26 -35.55 34.52 21.57
C VAL A 26 -36.47 34.07 20.43
N GLU A 27 -37.23 35.00 19.86
CA GLU A 27 -37.96 34.78 18.61
C GLU A 27 -37.01 34.97 17.42
N GLY A 28 -36.83 33.92 16.60
CA GLY A 28 -35.92 33.93 15.45
C GLY A 28 -35.85 32.58 14.72
N ASN A 29 -35.27 32.61 13.51
CA ASN A 29 -35.09 31.43 12.66
C ASN A 29 -34.22 30.35 13.37
N ALA A 30 -34.29 29.08 12.96
CA ALA A 30 -33.56 27.98 13.59
C ALA A 30 -32.04 28.25 13.71
N ILE A 31 -31.48 28.94 12.72
CA ILE A 31 -30.07 29.37 12.69
C ILE A 31 -29.78 30.45 13.73
N GLU A 32 -30.66 31.43 13.90
CA GLU A 32 -30.50 32.50 14.90
C GLU A 32 -30.56 31.94 16.32
N ARG A 33 -31.49 31.01 16.58
CA ARG A 33 -31.56 30.32 17.88
C ARG A 33 -30.31 29.48 18.16
N TRP A 34 -29.74 28.83 17.14
CA TRP A 34 -28.46 28.11 17.26
C TRP A 34 -27.30 29.07 17.55
N LEU A 35 -27.21 30.19 16.82
CA LEU A 35 -26.19 31.22 17.04
C LEU A 35 -26.28 31.84 18.44
N HIS A 36 -27.49 32.13 18.94
CA HIS A 36 -27.67 32.64 20.30
C HIS A 36 -27.21 31.64 21.37
N ARG A 37 -27.52 30.35 21.19
CA ARG A 37 -27.04 29.28 22.08
C ARG A 37 -25.53 29.13 22.02
N ALA A 38 -24.93 29.15 20.83
CA ALA A 38 -23.49 29.09 20.65
C ALA A 38 -22.79 30.31 21.27
N ALA A 39 -23.29 31.52 21.03
CA ALA A 39 -22.73 32.75 21.59
C ALA A 39 -22.83 32.79 23.12
N TYR A 40 -23.95 32.36 23.69
CA TYR A 40 -24.10 32.22 25.13
C TYR A 40 -23.17 31.14 25.70
N PHE A 41 -23.05 29.99 25.03
CA PHE A 41 -22.13 28.93 25.44
C PHE A 41 -20.68 29.41 25.44
N ILE A 42 -20.25 30.10 24.38
CA ILE A 42 -18.92 30.70 24.25
C ILE A 42 -18.69 31.76 25.33
N ARG A 43 -19.70 32.59 25.63
CA ARG A 43 -19.59 33.62 26.67
C ARG A 43 -19.45 33.00 28.07
N THR A 44 -20.25 31.98 28.36
CA THR A 44 -20.28 31.30 29.67
C THR A 44 -19.03 30.44 29.89
N HIS A 45 -18.58 29.73 28.86
CA HIS A 45 -17.43 28.83 28.92
C HIS A 45 -16.19 29.41 28.20
N ARG A 46 -16.02 30.73 28.19
CA ARG A 46 -14.98 31.41 27.40
C ARG A 46 -13.57 30.85 27.59
N ARG A 47 -13.23 30.42 28.82
CA ARG A 47 -11.92 29.85 29.14
C ARG A 47 -11.75 28.47 28.50
N GLU A 48 -12.76 27.62 28.63
CA GLU A 48 -12.75 26.27 28.06
C GLU A 48 -12.77 26.30 26.53
N VAL A 49 -13.53 27.23 25.92
CA VAL A 49 -13.51 27.45 24.47
C VAL A 49 -12.14 27.94 24.01
N LEU A 50 -11.50 28.87 24.73
CA LEU A 50 -10.14 29.31 24.41
C LEU A 50 -9.10 28.19 24.56
N TYR A 51 -9.20 27.35 25.59
CA TYR A 51 -8.32 26.19 25.75
C TYR A 51 -8.57 25.13 24.66
N GLY A 52 -9.83 24.86 24.32
CA GLY A 52 -10.18 23.93 23.25
C GLY A 52 -9.69 24.40 21.88
N LEU A 53 -9.85 25.69 21.59
CA LEU A 53 -9.40 26.28 20.33
C LEU A 53 -7.87 26.36 20.26
N GLY A 54 -7.21 26.71 21.37
CA GLY A 54 -5.76 26.67 21.49
C GLY A 54 -5.20 25.25 21.34
N GLY A 55 -5.83 24.26 21.98
CA GLY A 55 -5.46 22.85 21.86
C GLY A 55 -5.62 22.33 20.44
N ALA A 56 -6.73 22.65 19.76
CA ALA A 56 -6.95 22.30 18.36
C ALA A 56 -5.90 22.93 17.42
N LEU A 57 -5.50 24.17 17.67
CA LEU A 57 -4.46 24.85 16.90
C LEU A 57 -3.10 24.17 17.10
N VAL A 58 -2.72 23.85 18.34
CA VAL A 58 -1.46 23.13 18.64
C VAL A 58 -1.45 21.76 17.97
N LEU A 59 -2.54 21.00 18.08
CA LEU A 59 -2.66 19.70 17.44
C LEU A 59 -2.55 19.81 15.92
N SER A 60 -3.16 20.83 15.32
CA SER A 60 -3.06 21.09 13.88
C SER A 60 -1.62 21.41 13.47
N LEU A 61 -0.89 22.22 14.24
CA LEU A 61 0.53 22.50 13.98
C LEU A 61 1.40 21.23 14.08
N ILE A 62 1.12 20.36 15.05
CA ILE A 62 1.82 19.07 15.19
C ILE A 62 1.59 18.20 13.95
N VAL A 63 0.33 18.08 13.50
CA VAL A 63 0.00 17.30 12.29
C VAL A 63 0.71 17.87 11.06
N ILE A 64 0.68 19.19 10.86
CA ILE A 64 1.38 19.84 9.74
C ILE A 64 2.89 19.58 9.81
N ALA A 65 3.50 19.72 11.00
CA ALA A 65 4.92 19.46 11.19
C ALA A 65 5.29 18.01 10.86
N LEU A 66 4.44 17.04 11.22
CA LEU A 66 4.64 15.63 10.88
C LEU A 66 4.55 15.37 9.37
N LEU A 67 3.58 15.99 8.68
CA LEU A 67 3.44 15.89 7.22
C LEU A 67 4.67 16.46 6.50
N VAL A 68 5.11 17.67 6.89
CA VAL A 68 6.30 18.30 6.30
C VAL A 68 7.56 17.47 6.58
N TRP A 69 7.69 16.89 7.77
CA TRP A 69 8.81 16.02 8.10
C TRP A 69 8.84 14.74 7.25
N GLN A 70 7.67 14.12 7.00
CA GLN A 70 7.56 12.98 6.10
C GLN A 70 7.97 13.34 4.66
N ASP A 71 7.48 14.46 4.13
CA ASP A 71 7.84 14.91 2.78
C ASP A 71 9.36 15.15 2.64
N ILE A 72 9.96 15.82 3.62
CA ILE A 72 11.42 16.05 3.64
C ILE A 72 12.19 14.72 3.67
N ARG A 73 11.70 13.74 4.44
CA ARG A 73 12.34 12.42 4.53
C ARG A 73 12.29 11.69 3.20
N VAL A 74 11.12 11.69 2.54
CA VAL A 74 10.94 11.08 1.21
C VAL A 74 11.84 11.76 0.19
N GLU A 75 11.93 13.09 0.19
CA GLU A 75 12.77 13.81 -0.76
C GLU A 75 14.27 13.52 -0.54
N ARG A 76 14.72 13.46 0.72
CA ARG A 76 16.10 13.05 1.04
C ARG A 76 16.40 11.64 0.57
N SER A 77 15.48 10.70 0.74
CA SER A 77 15.65 9.33 0.25
C SER A 77 15.79 9.29 -1.28
N ARG A 78 15.00 10.09 -2.01
CA ARG A 78 15.08 10.18 -3.48
C ARG A 78 16.41 10.75 -3.93
N LEU A 79 16.86 11.84 -3.31
CA LEU A 79 18.16 12.46 -3.62
C LEU A 79 19.34 11.53 -3.30
N ALA A 80 19.27 10.81 -2.18
CA ALA A 80 20.29 9.82 -1.82
C ALA A 80 20.32 8.67 -2.85
N PHE A 81 19.16 8.18 -3.25
CA PHE A 81 19.03 7.15 -4.27
C PHE A 81 19.56 7.61 -5.64
N ASP A 82 19.25 8.85 -6.05
CA ASP A 82 19.75 9.41 -7.30
C ASP A 82 21.28 9.50 -7.33
N ARG A 83 21.94 9.76 -6.20
CA ARG A 83 23.40 9.72 -6.09
C ARG A 83 23.95 8.31 -6.32
N ILE A 84 23.36 7.30 -5.66
CA ILE A 84 23.73 5.89 -5.87
C ILE A 84 23.62 5.54 -7.36
N ARG A 85 22.50 5.91 -8.00
CA ARG A 85 22.27 5.67 -9.42
C ARG A 85 23.28 6.41 -10.31
N GLN A 86 23.61 7.66 -10.00
CA GLN A 86 24.56 8.47 -10.78
C GLN A 86 26.00 7.96 -10.64
N ASP A 87 26.44 7.66 -9.42
CA ASP A 87 27.78 7.13 -9.16
C ASP A 87 28.01 5.86 -9.99
N VAL A 88 27.03 4.95 -10.00
CA VAL A 88 27.03 3.74 -10.85
C VAL A 88 27.21 4.03 -12.34
N THR A 89 26.59 5.10 -12.87
CA THR A 89 26.71 5.48 -14.29
C THR A 89 28.00 6.21 -14.63
N THR A 90 28.60 6.93 -13.67
CA THR A 90 29.73 7.85 -13.92
C THR A 90 31.08 7.18 -13.73
N THR A 91 31.19 6.16 -12.87
CA THR A 91 32.44 5.40 -12.65
C THR A 91 32.67 4.23 -13.60
N GLY A 92 31.85 4.06 -14.64
CA GLY A 92 32.05 2.99 -15.62
C GLY A 92 31.75 1.62 -15.01
N GLY A 93 30.46 1.36 -14.81
CA GLY A 93 29.96 0.08 -14.34
C GLY A 93 29.98 -0.04 -12.84
N PHE A 94 29.09 -0.88 -12.33
CA PHE A 94 29.20 -1.40 -10.98
C PHE A 94 30.66 -1.78 -10.72
N GLY A 95 31.30 -1.11 -9.75
CA GLY A 95 32.23 -1.85 -8.90
C GLY A 95 31.51 -3.14 -8.54
N THR A 96 32.15 -4.29 -8.78
CA THR A 96 31.62 -5.67 -8.64
C THR A 96 30.25 -5.75 -7.99
N ALA A 97 29.21 -6.36 -8.61
CA ALA A 97 27.81 -6.43 -8.13
C ALA A 97 27.58 -6.32 -6.60
N SER A 98 28.41 -6.99 -5.80
CA SER A 98 28.57 -6.80 -4.34
C SER A 98 28.58 -5.35 -3.83
N ALA A 99 29.38 -4.44 -4.40
CA ALA A 99 29.50 -3.06 -3.93
C ALA A 99 28.21 -2.26 -4.18
N ALA A 100 27.51 -2.57 -5.27
CA ALA A 100 26.19 -1.99 -5.53
C ALA A 100 25.17 -2.46 -4.49
N LEU A 101 25.17 -3.76 -4.21
CA LEU A 101 24.26 -4.35 -3.22
C LEU A 101 24.53 -3.79 -1.82
N GLU A 102 25.79 -3.59 -1.45
CA GLU A 102 26.17 -2.95 -0.18
C GLU A 102 25.64 -1.51 -0.08
N GLN A 103 25.80 -0.70 -1.15
CA GLN A 103 25.26 0.66 -1.17
C GLN A 103 23.72 0.68 -1.09
N LEU A 104 23.05 -0.25 -1.77
CA LEU A 104 21.59 -0.36 -1.74
C LEU A 104 21.08 -0.88 -0.39
N GLU A 105 21.81 -1.76 0.27
CA GLU A 105 21.52 -2.24 1.63
C GLU A 105 21.69 -1.09 2.65
N GLN A 106 22.81 -0.37 2.60
CA GLN A 106 23.01 0.81 3.45
C GLN A 106 21.91 1.86 3.25
N TYR A 107 21.48 2.08 2.01
CA TYR A 107 20.37 2.96 1.69
C TYR A 107 19.04 2.48 2.31
N ARG A 108 18.79 1.17 2.37
CA ARG A 108 17.59 0.62 3.04
C ARG A 108 17.64 0.82 4.55
N ASP A 109 18.82 0.72 5.15
CA ASP A 109 19.01 0.95 6.58
C ASP A 109 18.80 2.42 6.95
N ASP A 110 19.28 3.33 6.11
CA ASP A 110 19.14 4.78 6.32
C ASP A 110 17.69 5.27 6.07
N TYR A 111 16.96 4.64 5.14
CA TYR A 111 15.65 5.09 4.68
C TYR A 111 14.59 3.98 4.74
N SER A 112 13.74 4.07 5.76
CA SER A 112 12.67 3.09 6.01
C SER A 112 11.32 3.42 5.33
N ASP A 113 11.25 4.39 4.43
CA ASP A 113 10.01 4.64 3.69
C ASP A 113 9.80 3.55 2.62
N SER A 114 8.54 3.15 2.38
CA SER A 114 8.21 2.10 1.41
C SER A 114 8.77 2.43 0.02
N GLY A 115 8.76 3.71 -0.38
CA GLY A 115 9.36 4.14 -1.63
C GLY A 115 10.86 3.84 -1.71
N ALA A 116 11.62 4.07 -0.64
CA ALA A 116 13.03 3.73 -0.57
C ALA A 116 13.25 2.22 -0.66
N GLN A 117 12.49 1.44 0.09
CA GLN A 117 12.61 -0.02 0.07
C GLN A 117 12.29 -0.58 -1.34
N ILE A 118 11.24 -0.09 -2.00
CA ILE A 118 10.90 -0.46 -3.39
C ILE A 118 12.02 -0.10 -4.36
N ARG A 119 12.57 1.12 -4.27
CA ARG A 119 13.67 1.55 -5.16
C ARG A 119 14.90 0.67 -4.97
N ALA A 120 15.27 0.38 -3.73
CA ALA A 120 16.40 -0.47 -3.42
C ALA A 120 16.19 -1.88 -3.98
N ALA A 121 15.05 -2.51 -3.67
CA ALA A 121 14.69 -3.84 -4.16
C ALA A 121 14.73 -3.94 -5.69
N LEU A 122 14.11 -2.98 -6.38
CA LEU A 122 14.05 -2.95 -7.83
C LEU A 122 15.44 -2.88 -8.47
N TYR A 123 16.35 -2.11 -7.88
CA TYR A 123 17.71 -1.94 -8.38
C TYR A 123 18.67 -3.03 -7.92
N SER A 124 18.40 -3.71 -6.80
CA SER A 124 19.18 -4.88 -6.38
C SER A 124 18.97 -6.08 -7.31
N LEU A 125 17.78 -6.23 -7.90
CA LEU A 125 17.43 -7.38 -8.75
C LEU A 125 18.47 -7.72 -9.84
N PRO A 126 18.86 -6.81 -10.75
CA PRO A 126 19.86 -7.14 -11.77
C PRO A 126 21.20 -7.55 -11.13
N HIS A 127 21.64 -6.93 -10.04
CA HIS A 127 22.90 -7.29 -9.39
C HIS A 127 22.85 -8.66 -8.73
N LEU A 128 21.73 -9.00 -8.10
CA LEU A 128 21.51 -10.33 -7.53
C LEU A 128 21.55 -11.39 -8.64
N ILE A 129 20.85 -11.15 -9.75
CA ILE A 129 20.85 -12.06 -10.90
C ILE A 129 22.26 -12.19 -11.50
N ASP A 130 22.95 -11.07 -11.76
CA ASP A 130 24.29 -11.06 -12.35
C ASP A 130 25.33 -11.71 -11.43
N SER A 131 25.16 -11.59 -10.11
CA SER A 131 26.01 -12.24 -9.12
C SER A 131 25.72 -13.73 -8.92
N GLY A 132 24.60 -14.24 -9.45
CA GLY A 132 24.13 -15.61 -9.27
C GLY A 132 23.35 -15.86 -7.98
N ASP A 133 23.09 -14.85 -7.15
CA ASP A 133 22.17 -14.98 -5.99
C ASP A 133 20.71 -14.94 -6.45
N LEU A 134 20.29 -16.01 -7.13
CA LEU A 134 18.94 -16.16 -7.67
C LEU A 134 17.89 -16.30 -6.57
N SER A 135 18.21 -16.94 -5.44
CA SER A 135 17.31 -17.01 -4.28
C SER A 135 17.08 -15.62 -3.67
N GLY A 136 18.12 -14.78 -3.58
CA GLY A 136 18.01 -13.38 -3.19
C GLY A 136 17.15 -12.58 -4.17
N ALA A 137 17.39 -12.74 -5.47
CA ALA A 137 16.59 -12.08 -6.50
C ALA A 137 15.10 -12.49 -6.44
N ALA A 138 14.82 -13.76 -6.16
CA ALA A 138 13.45 -14.27 -6.01
C ALA A 138 12.75 -13.63 -4.80
N ARG A 139 13.45 -13.50 -3.66
CA ARG A 139 12.93 -12.82 -2.46
C ARG A 139 12.64 -11.35 -2.72
N GLU A 140 13.51 -10.63 -3.43
CA GLU A 140 13.26 -9.23 -3.80
C GLU A 140 12.06 -9.10 -4.73
N CYS A 141 11.83 -10.05 -5.64
CA CYS A 141 10.62 -10.10 -6.44
C CYS A 141 9.35 -10.33 -5.60
N GLU A 142 9.38 -11.24 -4.61
CA GLU A 142 8.25 -11.43 -3.70
C GLU A 142 7.99 -10.19 -2.83
N PHE A 143 9.04 -9.52 -2.36
CA PHE A 143 8.96 -8.26 -1.64
C PHE A 143 8.27 -7.18 -2.48
N LEU A 144 8.73 -6.97 -3.72
CA LEU A 144 8.12 -6.01 -4.65
C LEU A 144 6.65 -6.33 -4.92
N ALA A 145 6.28 -7.60 -5.06
CA ALA A 145 4.88 -7.99 -5.22
C ALA A 145 4.00 -7.77 -3.98
N GLY A 146 4.62 -7.68 -2.79
CA GLY A 146 3.95 -7.31 -1.54
C GLY A 146 3.69 -5.81 -1.41
N GLU A 147 4.63 -4.99 -1.89
CA GLU A 147 4.62 -3.53 -1.72
C GLU A 147 3.91 -2.77 -2.85
N LEU A 148 3.82 -3.35 -4.06
CA LEU A 148 3.19 -2.68 -5.20
C LEU A 148 1.67 -2.79 -5.16
N ASP A 149 0.97 -1.71 -5.51
CA ASP A 149 -0.50 -1.64 -5.48
C ASP A 149 -1.17 -2.33 -6.69
N THR A 150 -0.53 -2.26 -7.87
CA THR A 150 -1.12 -2.71 -9.14
C THR A 150 -1.10 -4.24 -9.27
N PRO A 151 -2.26 -4.93 -9.38
CA PRO A 151 -2.33 -6.39 -9.49
C PRO A 151 -1.42 -6.98 -10.58
N GLU A 152 -1.35 -6.32 -11.73
CA GLU A 152 -0.54 -6.75 -12.88
C GLU A 152 0.95 -6.70 -12.59
N LEU A 153 1.43 -5.64 -11.90
CA LEU A 153 2.83 -5.53 -11.49
C LEU A 153 3.18 -6.57 -10.42
N ARG A 154 2.28 -6.77 -9.45
CA ARG A 154 2.45 -7.80 -8.41
C ARG A 154 2.56 -9.19 -9.05
N ALA A 155 1.65 -9.49 -9.97
CA ALA A 155 1.64 -10.75 -10.72
C ALA A 155 2.91 -10.92 -11.56
N TYR A 156 3.40 -9.86 -12.20
CA TYR A 156 4.65 -9.86 -12.95
C TYR A 156 5.85 -10.25 -12.06
N PHE A 157 6.03 -9.60 -10.92
CA PHE A 157 7.13 -9.92 -10.01
C PHE A 157 6.98 -11.32 -9.40
N LEU A 158 5.75 -11.78 -9.12
CA LEU A 158 5.52 -13.15 -8.66
C LEU A 158 5.84 -14.20 -9.73
N ILE A 159 5.55 -13.94 -11.01
CA ILE A 159 5.98 -14.82 -12.12
C ILE A 159 7.51 -14.87 -12.19
N LYS A 160 8.16 -13.71 -12.07
CA LYS A 160 9.62 -13.63 -12.08
C LYS A 160 10.24 -14.37 -10.89
N ALA A 161 9.69 -14.21 -9.68
CA ALA A 161 10.08 -14.98 -8.50
C ALA A 161 9.90 -16.48 -8.74
N GLY A 162 8.77 -16.89 -9.32
CA GLY A 162 8.49 -18.29 -9.68
C GLY A 162 9.59 -18.90 -10.56
N TYR A 163 9.97 -18.21 -11.64
CA TYR A 163 11.05 -18.67 -12.51
C TYR A 163 12.41 -18.73 -11.80
N LEU A 164 12.75 -17.72 -11.00
CA LEU A 164 14.02 -17.71 -10.24
C LEU A 164 14.06 -18.85 -9.22
N TYR A 165 12.96 -19.13 -8.51
CA TYR A 165 12.86 -20.27 -7.61
C TYR A 165 12.97 -21.62 -8.33
N GLU A 166 12.45 -21.74 -9.55
CA GLU A 166 12.64 -22.95 -10.36
C GLU A 166 14.11 -23.17 -10.71
N GLU A 167 14.87 -22.12 -11.00
CA GLU A 167 16.30 -22.22 -11.35
C GLU A 167 17.16 -22.70 -10.17
N VAL A 168 16.80 -22.33 -8.93
CA VAL A 168 17.47 -22.81 -7.71
C VAL A 168 16.82 -24.06 -7.10
N GLU A 169 15.95 -24.73 -7.85
CA GLU A 169 15.25 -25.97 -7.45
C GLU A 169 14.35 -25.82 -6.19
N GLU A 170 14.03 -24.61 -5.76
CA GLU A 170 13.07 -24.30 -4.69
C GLU A 170 11.62 -24.45 -5.19
N THR A 171 11.25 -25.66 -5.59
CA THR A 171 10.04 -25.96 -6.35
C THR A 171 8.75 -25.54 -5.62
N GLU A 172 8.68 -25.69 -4.31
CA GLU A 172 7.51 -25.32 -3.51
C GLU A 172 7.35 -23.78 -3.41
N SER A 173 8.46 -23.04 -3.33
CA SER A 173 8.44 -21.56 -3.43
C SER A 173 7.99 -21.11 -4.81
N ALA A 174 8.50 -21.75 -5.87
CA ALA A 174 8.07 -21.48 -7.24
C ALA A 174 6.56 -21.71 -7.44
N ARG A 175 6.03 -22.86 -6.97
CA ARG A 175 4.60 -23.19 -7.03
C ARG A 175 3.76 -22.09 -6.38
N ARG A 176 4.11 -21.67 -5.16
CA ARG A 176 3.37 -20.62 -4.44
C ARG A 176 3.41 -19.28 -5.18
N ALA A 177 4.56 -18.89 -5.71
CA ALA A 177 4.71 -17.63 -6.44
C ALA A 177 3.82 -17.62 -7.70
N PHE A 178 3.86 -18.69 -8.50
CA PHE A 178 3.01 -18.83 -9.67
C PHE A 178 1.52 -18.87 -9.34
N ASN A 179 1.11 -19.63 -8.31
CA ASN A 179 -0.29 -19.70 -7.87
C ASN A 179 -0.81 -18.32 -7.42
N ARG A 180 -0.03 -17.58 -6.62
CA ARG A 180 -0.38 -16.22 -6.20
C ARG A 180 -0.51 -15.30 -7.40
N SER A 181 0.41 -15.37 -8.36
CA SER A 181 0.31 -14.59 -9.59
C SER A 181 -0.96 -14.91 -10.38
N TYR A 182 -1.27 -16.20 -10.56
CA TYR A 182 -2.48 -16.64 -11.26
C TYR A 182 -3.75 -16.10 -10.61
N SER A 183 -3.81 -16.05 -9.27
CA SER A 183 -4.97 -15.54 -8.52
C SER A 183 -5.18 -14.03 -8.62
N LEU A 184 -4.13 -13.27 -8.96
CA LEU A 184 -4.19 -11.80 -9.08
C LEU A 184 -4.65 -11.34 -10.46
N LEU A 185 -4.56 -12.20 -11.48
CA LEU A 185 -4.78 -11.83 -12.87
C LEU A 185 -6.20 -12.16 -13.33
N ASN A 186 -6.82 -11.23 -14.04
CA ASN A 186 -8.09 -11.46 -14.73
C ASN A 186 -7.94 -12.55 -15.80
N SER A 187 -9.05 -13.19 -16.17
CA SER A 187 -9.07 -14.35 -17.06
C SER A 187 -8.53 -14.08 -18.47
N ASP A 188 -8.62 -12.83 -18.93
CA ASP A 188 -8.19 -12.34 -20.23
C ASP A 188 -6.73 -11.85 -20.25
N HIS A 189 -6.05 -11.80 -19.11
CA HIS A 189 -4.69 -11.27 -19.04
C HIS A 189 -3.65 -12.31 -19.54
N PRO A 190 -2.77 -11.96 -20.50
CA PRO A 190 -1.85 -12.92 -21.13
C PRO A 190 -0.85 -13.57 -20.17
N ALA A 191 -0.43 -12.84 -19.13
CA ALA A 191 0.46 -13.40 -18.11
C ALA A 191 -0.20 -14.51 -17.26
N ARG A 192 -1.53 -14.66 -17.28
CA ARG A 192 -2.24 -15.70 -16.50
C ARG A 192 -1.89 -17.09 -16.99
N ALA A 193 -1.72 -17.26 -18.29
CA ALA A 193 -1.26 -18.51 -18.89
C ALA A 193 0.17 -18.87 -18.46
N HIS A 194 1.06 -17.87 -18.38
CA HIS A 194 2.43 -18.07 -17.87
C HIS A 194 2.44 -18.53 -16.41
N ALA A 195 1.66 -17.85 -15.55
CA ALA A 195 1.52 -18.24 -14.16
C ALA A 195 0.97 -19.66 -14.01
N ARG A 196 -0.12 -20.00 -14.71
CA ARG A 196 -0.75 -21.33 -14.63
C ARG A 196 0.16 -22.43 -15.16
N PHE A 197 0.87 -22.17 -16.25
CA PHE A 197 1.86 -23.12 -16.79
C PHE A 197 3.03 -23.33 -15.82
N GLY A 198 3.55 -22.26 -15.22
CA GLY A 198 4.60 -22.34 -14.20
C GLY A 198 4.16 -23.17 -12.99
N GLU A 199 2.95 -22.91 -12.48
CA GLU A 199 2.37 -23.67 -11.38
C GLU A 199 2.24 -25.17 -11.73
N GLY A 200 1.70 -25.50 -12.91
CA GLY A 200 1.54 -26.88 -13.35
C GLY A 200 2.86 -27.65 -13.44
N ARG A 201 3.93 -27.00 -13.93
CA ARG A 201 5.28 -27.59 -13.94
C ARG A 201 5.83 -27.81 -12.53
N ALA A 202 5.63 -26.84 -11.63
CA ALA A 202 6.07 -26.97 -10.24
C ALA A 202 5.32 -28.10 -9.50
N LEU A 203 4.00 -28.22 -9.71
CA LEU A 203 3.18 -29.31 -9.16
C LEU A 203 3.69 -30.69 -9.61
N ILE A 204 4.00 -30.86 -10.90
CA ILE A 204 4.54 -32.12 -11.43
C ILE A 204 5.89 -32.47 -10.79
N ARG A 205 6.79 -31.48 -10.63
CA ARG A 205 8.08 -31.67 -9.94
C ARG A 205 7.93 -32.05 -8.46
N LEU A 206 6.87 -31.60 -7.80
CA LEU A 206 6.53 -31.97 -6.42
C LEU A 206 5.86 -33.35 -6.31
N GLY A 207 5.64 -34.05 -7.43
CA GLY A 207 4.96 -35.35 -7.47
C GLY A 207 3.43 -35.26 -7.55
N GLN A 208 2.85 -34.05 -7.55
CA GLN A 208 1.42 -33.80 -7.70
C GLN A 208 1.02 -33.81 -9.19
N ARG A 209 1.24 -34.95 -9.85
CA ARG A 209 1.16 -35.08 -11.31
C ARG A 209 -0.22 -34.79 -11.88
N GLU A 210 -1.28 -35.28 -11.26
CA GLU A 210 -2.66 -35.08 -11.74
C GLU A 210 -3.06 -33.60 -11.68
N GLU A 211 -2.80 -32.95 -10.55
CA GLU A 211 -3.08 -31.52 -10.36
C GLU A 211 -2.26 -30.65 -11.34
N GLY A 212 -0.98 -30.99 -11.52
CA GLY A 212 -0.13 -30.25 -12.45
C GLY A 212 -0.52 -30.46 -13.92
N ARG A 213 -0.95 -31.67 -14.31
CA ARG A 213 -1.50 -31.93 -15.65
C ARG A 213 -2.78 -31.15 -15.88
N ALA A 214 -3.69 -31.14 -14.90
CA ALA A 214 -4.92 -30.35 -14.97
C ALA A 214 -4.59 -28.85 -15.16
N ALA A 215 -3.65 -28.30 -14.39
CA ALA A 215 -3.22 -26.91 -14.53
C ALA A 215 -2.65 -26.61 -15.93
N ILE A 216 -1.84 -27.51 -16.50
CA ILE A 216 -1.31 -27.32 -17.86
C ILE A 216 -2.42 -27.47 -18.91
N HIS A 217 -3.41 -28.35 -18.70
CA HIS A 217 -4.58 -28.44 -19.57
C HIS A 217 -5.41 -27.15 -19.56
N ASP A 218 -5.59 -26.50 -18.40
CA ASP A 218 -6.29 -25.21 -18.32
C ASP A 218 -5.65 -24.16 -19.26
N VAL A 219 -4.32 -24.17 -19.40
CA VAL A 219 -3.60 -23.26 -20.32
C VAL A 219 -3.96 -23.53 -21.79
N LEU A 220 -4.19 -24.79 -22.15
CA LEU A 220 -4.60 -25.18 -23.51
C LEU A 220 -6.06 -24.81 -23.80
N GLU A 221 -6.88 -24.68 -22.76
CA GLU A 221 -8.29 -24.30 -22.87
C GLU A 221 -8.53 -22.79 -22.87
N MET A 222 -7.54 -21.99 -22.43
CA MET A 222 -7.61 -20.54 -22.53
C MET A 222 -7.81 -20.10 -24.00
N ARG A 223 -8.76 -19.17 -24.21
CA ARG A 223 -9.11 -18.58 -25.51
C ARG A 223 -9.09 -17.06 -25.39
N ASP A 224 -9.04 -16.38 -26.53
CA ASP A 224 -9.23 -14.93 -26.65
C ASP A 224 -8.17 -14.07 -25.90
N VAL A 225 -6.95 -14.60 -25.78
CA VAL A 225 -5.81 -13.93 -25.16
C VAL A 225 -4.70 -13.75 -26.18
N GLU A 226 -4.23 -12.51 -26.36
CA GLU A 226 -3.14 -12.22 -27.31
C GLU A 226 -1.81 -12.83 -26.85
N GLY A 227 -1.06 -13.43 -27.78
CA GLY A 227 0.26 -14.03 -27.48
C GLY A 227 0.23 -15.40 -26.80
N LEU A 228 -0.95 -16.01 -26.66
CA LEU A 228 -1.15 -17.30 -25.99
C LEU A 228 -0.52 -18.50 -26.73
N GLU A 229 -0.33 -18.41 -28.05
CA GLU A 229 0.14 -19.53 -28.87
C GLU A 229 1.49 -20.09 -28.40
N ARG A 230 2.42 -19.20 -28.04
CA ARG A 230 3.77 -19.61 -27.61
C ARG A 230 3.73 -20.41 -26.31
N ILE A 231 2.92 -19.97 -25.34
CA ILE A 231 2.82 -20.64 -24.04
C ILE A 231 2.05 -21.97 -24.17
N GLN A 232 1.06 -22.04 -25.06
CA GLN A 232 0.36 -23.28 -25.38
C GLN A 232 1.28 -24.30 -26.08
N GLN A 233 2.12 -23.86 -27.02
CA GLN A 233 3.11 -24.73 -27.64
C GLN A 233 4.10 -25.30 -26.60
N GLN A 234 4.55 -24.48 -25.66
CA GLN A 234 5.39 -24.92 -24.54
C GLN A 234 4.67 -25.92 -23.63
N ALA A 235 3.40 -25.68 -23.33
CA ALA A 235 2.55 -26.59 -22.55
C ALA A 235 2.38 -27.97 -23.21
N VAL A 236 2.08 -28.00 -24.51
CA VAL A 236 1.98 -29.25 -25.28
C VAL A 236 3.32 -29.99 -25.28
N ALA A 237 4.42 -29.29 -25.57
CA ALA A 237 5.75 -29.90 -25.58
C ALA A 237 6.13 -30.50 -24.22
N TYR A 238 5.77 -29.83 -23.13
CA TYR A 238 6.01 -30.32 -21.78
C TYR A 238 5.21 -31.59 -21.47
N LEU A 239 3.90 -31.62 -21.77
CA LEU A 239 3.07 -32.81 -21.55
C LEU A 239 3.53 -34.01 -22.38
N LEU A 240 3.97 -33.79 -23.63
CA LEU A 240 4.51 -34.85 -24.47
C LEU A 240 5.81 -35.44 -23.92
N ARG A 241 6.64 -34.64 -23.26
CA ARG A 241 7.87 -35.10 -22.61
C ARG A 241 7.59 -35.89 -21.34
N GLU A 242 6.62 -35.46 -20.53
CA GLU A 242 6.25 -36.12 -19.27
C GLU A 242 5.52 -37.46 -19.49
N ASN A 243 4.96 -37.70 -20.68
CA ASN A 243 4.29 -38.95 -21.04
C ASN A 243 5.21 -40.04 -21.61
N ARG A 244 6.51 -39.77 -21.75
CA ARG A 244 7.52 -40.75 -22.19
C ARG A 244 8.22 -41.36 -20.99
#